data_AF-A0AAQ3USX0-F1
#
_entry.id   AF-A0AAQ3USX0-F1
#
_cell.length_a   1.000
_cell.length_b   1.000
_cell.length_c   1.000
_cell.angle_alpha   90.00
_cell.angle_beta   90.00
_cell.angle_gamma   90.00
#
_symmetry.space_group_name_H-M   'P 1'
#
loop_
_entity.id
_entity.type
_entity.pdbx_description
1 polymer ?
#
loop_
_entity_poly.entity_id
_entity_poly.type
_entity_poly.pdbx_seq_one_letter_code
_entity_poly.pdbx_strand_id
1 'polypeptide(L)'
;MKMMNTVTTAMQAQAQPPPPPPRDRHGDFLKGHPPTFSHAIEPLQTDDWLHAVERQLEIAQCNDWERVLYGSGQLRGAGLDWWESYRPKIGMHSLGHSSGRTFAATMCLRG
;
A
#
# COMPACT_ATOMS: atom_id res chain seq x y z
N MET A 1 37.96 -23.55 38.69
CA MET A 1 38.22 -24.75 37.86
C MET A 1 36.87 -25.18 37.28
N LYS A 2 36.56 -25.18 35.98
CA LYS A 2 37.30 -25.29 34.70
C LYS A 2 36.53 -24.46 33.64
N MET A 3 37.16 -23.49 32.97
CA MET A 3 37.61 -23.50 31.56
C MET A 3 36.50 -23.50 30.48
N MET A 4 36.65 -22.55 29.56
CA MET A 4 35.88 -22.34 28.34
C MET A 4 35.82 -23.58 27.44
N ASN A 5 34.65 -23.81 26.84
CA ASN A 5 34.49 -24.50 25.55
C ASN A 5 34.00 -23.41 24.56
N THR A 6 34.87 -22.75 23.80
CA THR A 6 35.50 -23.20 22.54
C THR A 6 34.48 -23.60 21.48
N VAL A 7 34.12 -22.60 20.66
CA VAL A 7 33.89 -22.67 19.20
C VAL A 7 33.22 -23.95 18.67
N THR A 8 31.88 -24.02 18.72
CA THR A 8 31.11 -24.76 17.70
C THR A 8 29.68 -24.21 17.56
N THR A 9 29.53 -22.99 17.06
CA THR A 9 28.24 -22.49 16.53
C THR A 9 28.45 -21.81 15.18
N ALA A 10 29.23 -22.47 14.33
CA ALA A 10 29.47 -22.06 12.95
C ALA A 10 29.12 -23.17 11.93
N MET A 11 28.35 -24.19 12.33
CA MET A 11 27.89 -25.27 11.45
C MET A 11 26.39 -25.48 11.55
N GLN A 12 25.62 -24.40 11.40
CA GLN A 12 24.21 -24.44 11.01
C GLN A 12 23.80 -23.12 10.35
N ALA A 13 24.73 -22.50 9.63
CA ALA A 13 24.35 -21.51 8.62
C ALA A 13 23.78 -22.30 7.43
N GLN A 14 22.50 -22.70 7.53
CA GLN A 14 21.72 -22.98 6.33
C GLN A 14 21.94 -21.77 5.42
N ALA A 15 22.40 -22.01 4.19
CA ALA A 15 22.57 -20.99 3.17
C ALA A 15 21.21 -20.39 2.82
N GLN A 16 20.67 -19.58 3.71
CA GLN A 16 19.58 -18.68 3.41
C GLN A 16 20.16 -17.72 2.38
N PRO A 17 19.58 -17.63 1.17
CA PRO A 17 19.97 -16.58 0.23
C PRO A 17 19.91 -15.24 0.97
N PRO A 18 20.85 -14.32 0.70
CA PRO A 18 20.84 -13.02 1.36
C PRO A 18 19.44 -12.40 1.22
N PRO A 19 18.93 -11.73 2.27
CA PRO A 19 17.63 -11.08 2.19
C PRO A 19 17.63 -10.14 0.97
N PRO A 20 16.54 -10.09 0.19
CA PRO A 20 16.45 -9.21 -0.96
C PRO A 20 16.73 -7.76 -0.53
N PRO A 21 17.37 -6.96 -1.40
CA PRO A 21 17.67 -5.58 -1.08
C PRO A 21 16.39 -4.79 -0.75
N PRO A 22 16.47 -3.78 0.13
CA PRO A 22 15.34 -2.92 0.42
C PRO A 22 14.79 -2.30 -0.87
N ARG A 23 13.50 -2.52 -1.15
CA ARG A 23 12.82 -1.95 -2.32
C ARG A 23 12.16 -0.64 -1.93
N ASP A 24 12.40 0.41 -2.71
CA ASP A 24 11.70 1.69 -2.56
C ASP A 24 10.34 1.62 -3.27
N ARG A 25 9.35 1.03 -2.60
CA ARG A 25 8.01 0.84 -3.16
C ARG A 25 7.29 2.14 -3.46
N HIS A 26 7.52 3.18 -2.65
CA HIS A 26 6.97 4.51 -2.90
C HIS A 26 7.57 5.10 -4.18
N GLY A 27 8.90 5.05 -4.33
CA GLY A 27 9.58 5.48 -5.55
C GLY A 27 9.13 4.70 -6.78
N ASP A 28 8.97 3.38 -6.66
CA ASP A 28 8.49 2.53 -7.77
C ASP A 28 7.03 2.82 -8.14
N PHE A 29 6.17 3.11 -7.15
CA PHE A 29 4.81 3.57 -7.39
C PHE A 29 4.77 4.90 -8.15
N LEU A 30 5.57 5.89 -7.72
CA LEU A 30 5.62 7.21 -8.35
C LEU A 30 6.22 7.17 -9.77
N LYS A 31 7.20 6.30 -10.04
CA LYS A 31 7.71 6.05 -11.41
C LYS A 31 6.61 5.55 -12.35
N GLY A 32 5.60 4.90 -11.81
CA GLY A 32 4.41 4.46 -12.53
C GLY A 32 3.48 5.59 -12.99
N HIS A 33 3.77 6.84 -12.64
CA HIS A 33 2.93 8.01 -12.89
C HIS A 33 1.46 7.74 -12.52
N PRO A 34 1.19 7.45 -11.23
CA PRO A 34 -0.15 7.08 -10.81
C PRO A 34 -1.11 8.24 -11.06
N PRO A 35 -2.32 7.99 -11.59
CA PRO A 35 -3.27 9.05 -11.88
C PRO A 35 -3.82 9.65 -10.58
N THR A 36 -4.19 10.92 -10.62
CA THR A 36 -4.84 11.61 -9.50
C THR A 36 -6.36 11.66 -9.70
N PHE A 37 -7.13 11.62 -8.62
CA PHE A 37 -8.59 11.65 -8.66
C PHE A 37 -9.14 12.78 -7.80
N SER A 38 -9.96 13.65 -8.41
CA SER A 38 -10.60 14.77 -7.70
C SER A 38 -12.08 14.52 -7.45
N HIS A 39 -12.79 14.13 -8.51
CA HIS A 39 -14.20 13.83 -8.55
C HIS A 39 -14.48 13.10 -9.88
N ALA A 40 -15.50 12.25 -9.92
CA ALA A 40 -16.04 11.69 -11.15
C ALA A 40 -17.55 11.77 -11.13
N ILE A 41 -18.12 12.18 -12.25
CA ILE A 41 -19.57 12.25 -12.47
C ILE A 41 -20.10 10.84 -12.84
N GLU A 42 -19.25 10.02 -13.45
CA GLU A 42 -19.61 8.69 -13.91
C GLU A 42 -18.90 7.60 -13.11
N PRO A 43 -19.63 6.54 -12.67
CA PRO A 43 -19.05 5.41 -11.95
C PRO A 43 -17.88 4.74 -12.68
N LEU A 44 -17.93 4.70 -14.02
CA LEU A 44 -16.89 4.08 -14.85
C LEU A 44 -15.54 4.80 -14.73
N GLN A 45 -15.54 6.14 -14.66
CA GLN A 45 -14.31 6.93 -14.53
C GLN A 45 -13.61 6.66 -13.19
N THR A 46 -14.38 6.42 -12.13
CA THR A 46 -13.82 6.01 -10.84
C THR A 46 -13.22 4.61 -10.89
N ASP A 47 -13.89 3.69 -11.59
CA ASP A 47 -13.42 2.31 -11.75
C ASP A 47 -12.12 2.25 -12.57
N ASP A 48 -12.06 2.98 -13.68
CA ASP A 48 -10.85 3.12 -14.50
C ASP A 48 -9.68 3.72 -13.72
N TRP A 49 -9.93 4.78 -12.95
CA TRP A 49 -8.91 5.37 -12.07
C TRP A 49 -8.43 4.36 -11.03
N LEU A 50 -9.35 3.65 -10.38
CA LEU A 50 -9.01 2.64 -9.37
C LEU A 50 -8.15 1.54 -9.98
N HIS A 51 -8.54 1.00 -11.13
CA HIS A 51 -7.78 -0.03 -11.84
C HIS A 51 -6.37 0.43 -12.19
N ALA A 52 -6.22 1.68 -12.62
CA ALA A 52 -4.91 2.26 -12.91
C ALA A 52 -4.03 2.36 -11.66
N VAL A 53 -4.58 2.85 -10.54
CA VAL A 53 -3.86 2.94 -9.26
C VAL A 53 -3.52 1.55 -8.70
N GLU A 54 -4.48 0.62 -8.69
CA GLU A 54 -4.28 -0.76 -8.23
C GLU A 54 -3.16 -1.45 -9.00
N ARG A 55 -3.11 -1.25 -10.32
CA ARG A 55 -2.04 -1.80 -11.17
C ARG A 55 -0.67 -1.25 -10.79
N GLN A 56 -0.55 0.06 -10.52
CA GLN A 56 0.74 0.63 -10.10
C GLN A 56 1.17 0.13 -8.72
N LEU A 57 0.23 -0.05 -7.80
CA LEU A 57 0.49 -0.61 -6.48
C LEU A 57 0.94 -2.08 -6.53
N GLU A 58 0.39 -2.86 -7.46
CA GLU A 58 0.82 -4.24 -7.72
C GLU A 58 2.24 -4.30 -8.30
N ILE A 59 2.56 -3.44 -9.28
CA ILE A 59 3.91 -3.35 -9.88
C ILE A 59 4.95 -2.96 -8.82
N ALA A 60 4.61 -2.01 -7.97
CA ALA A 60 5.45 -1.57 -6.84
C ALA A 60 5.56 -2.62 -5.73
N GLN A 61 4.74 -3.67 -5.74
CA GLN A 61 4.66 -4.71 -4.70
C GLN A 61 4.35 -4.13 -3.31
N CYS A 62 3.42 -3.17 -3.26
CA CYS A 62 2.93 -2.55 -2.04
C CYS A 62 2.11 -3.54 -1.20
N ASN A 63 2.35 -3.55 0.11
CA ASN A 63 1.50 -4.25 1.08
C ASN A 63 0.19 -3.49 1.33
N ASP A 64 -0.79 -4.10 2.00
CA ASP A 64 -2.13 -3.51 2.15
C ASP A 64 -2.13 -2.11 2.80
N TRP A 65 -1.24 -1.89 3.77
CA TRP A 65 -1.10 -0.57 4.39
C TRP A 65 -0.51 0.46 3.41
N GLU A 66 0.54 0.10 2.67
CA GLU A 66 1.14 0.94 1.63
C GLU A 66 0.14 1.24 0.51
N ARG A 67 -0.70 0.26 0.13
CA ARG A 67 -1.76 0.42 -0.87
C ARG A 67 -2.75 1.51 -0.49
N VAL A 68 -3.21 1.49 0.76
CA VAL A 68 -4.12 2.52 1.28
C VAL A 68 -3.43 3.88 1.36
N LEU A 69 -2.20 3.91 1.88
CA LEU A 69 -1.44 5.15 2.03
C LEU A 69 -1.23 5.82 0.66
N TYR A 70 -0.65 5.10 -0.30
CA TYR A 70 -0.30 5.64 -1.61
C TYR A 70 -1.55 5.90 -2.47
N GLY A 71 -2.55 5.00 -2.44
CA GLY A 71 -3.81 5.21 -3.14
C GLY A 71 -4.55 6.46 -2.65
N SER A 72 -4.56 6.70 -1.33
CA SER A 72 -5.16 7.92 -0.78
C SER A 72 -4.37 9.19 -1.12
N GLY A 73 -3.04 9.09 -1.29
CA GLY A 73 -2.19 10.20 -1.74
C GLY A 73 -2.49 10.68 -3.15
N GLN A 74 -3.18 9.86 -3.95
CA GLN A 74 -3.62 10.22 -5.30
C GLN A 74 -4.91 11.04 -5.31
N LEU A 75 -5.58 11.21 -4.17
CA LEU A 75 -6.80 11.99 -4.07
C LEU A 75 -6.52 13.49 -4.05
N ARG A 76 -7.47 14.23 -4.60
CA ARG A 76 -7.49 15.68 -4.71
C ARG A 76 -8.92 16.17 -4.43
N GLY A 77 -9.07 17.45 -4.09
CA GLY A 77 -10.38 18.10 -3.93
C GLY A 77 -11.38 17.29 -3.07
N ALA A 78 -12.59 17.11 -3.59
CA ALA A 78 -13.68 16.44 -2.89
C ALA A 78 -13.36 15.00 -2.46
N GLY A 79 -12.60 14.25 -3.27
CA GLY A 79 -12.14 12.91 -2.91
C GLY A 79 -11.21 12.91 -1.69
N LEU A 80 -10.33 13.90 -1.59
CA LEU A 80 -9.41 14.04 -0.45
C LEU A 80 -10.14 14.51 0.81
N ASP A 81 -11.05 15.48 0.69
CA ASP A 81 -11.84 15.99 1.83
C ASP A 81 -12.69 14.89 2.48
N TRP A 82 -13.26 14.00 1.65
CA TRP A 82 -13.94 12.80 2.13
C TRP A 82 -13.00 11.85 2.86
N TRP A 83 -11.82 11.58 2.28
CA TRP A 83 -10.84 10.66 2.89
C TRP A 83 -10.38 11.13 4.26
N GLU A 84 -10.05 12.41 4.41
CA GLU A 84 -9.65 13.01 5.69
C GLU A 84 -10.78 12.93 6.75
N SER A 85 -12.03 13.02 6.32
CA SER A 85 -13.22 12.85 7.18
C SER A 85 -13.52 11.38 7.54
N TYR A 86 -13.04 10.44 6.72
CA TYR A 86 -13.28 9.00 6.86
C TYR A 86 -12.16 8.27 7.61
N ARG A 87 -10.89 8.68 7.43
CA ARG A 87 -9.71 8.08 8.07
C ARG A 87 -9.81 7.92 9.60
N PRO A 88 -10.39 8.86 10.38
CA PRO A 88 -10.55 8.69 11.82
C PRO A 88 -11.59 7.63 12.21
N LYS A 89 -12.52 7.27 11.30
CA LYS A 89 -13.63 6.33 11.54
C LYS A 89 -13.22 4.89 11.30
N ILE A 90 -12.22 4.69 10.44
CA ILE A 90 -11.59 3.39 10.19
C ILE A 90 -10.35 3.31 11.08
N GLY A 91 -10.43 2.62 12.22
CA GLY A 91 -9.24 2.36 13.02
C GLY A 91 -8.16 1.72 12.12
N MET A 92 -6.92 2.22 12.15
CA MET A 92 -5.88 1.84 11.16
C MET A 92 -5.58 0.34 11.10
N HIS A 93 -6.02 -0.44 12.08
CA HIS A 93 -5.92 -1.90 12.13
C HIS A 93 -6.91 -2.63 11.20
N SER A 94 -8.00 -1.99 10.76
CA SER A 94 -9.01 -2.59 9.87
C SER A 94 -8.74 -2.34 8.38
N LEU A 95 -7.77 -1.49 8.06
CA LEU A 95 -7.41 -1.12 6.68
C LEU A 95 -6.70 -2.23 5.90
N GLY A 96 -6.14 -3.24 6.60
CA GLY A 96 -5.43 -4.35 5.98
C GLY A 96 -6.30 -5.39 5.27
N HIS A 97 -7.63 -5.36 5.47
CA HIS A 97 -8.57 -6.30 4.84
C HIS A 97 -9.53 -5.65 3.85
N SER A 98 -9.63 -4.33 3.84
CA SER A 98 -10.42 -3.60 2.85
C SER A 98 -9.59 -3.50 1.57
N SER A 99 -9.86 -4.40 0.62
CA SER A 99 -9.43 -4.25 -0.77
C SER A 99 -9.70 -2.81 -1.25
N GLY A 100 -8.82 -2.23 -2.07
CA GLY A 100 -8.99 -0.88 -2.65
C GLY A 100 -10.37 -0.63 -3.27
N ARG A 101 -11.07 -1.69 -3.67
CA ARG A 101 -12.49 -1.69 -4.09
C ARG A 101 -13.47 -1.13 -3.05
N THR A 102 -13.32 -1.43 -1.76
CA THR A 102 -14.19 -0.86 -0.70
C THR A 102 -13.95 0.64 -0.54
N PHE A 103 -12.71 1.07 -0.78
CA PHE A 103 -12.29 2.47 -0.73
C PHE A 103 -12.99 3.31 -1.80
N ALA A 104 -12.96 2.84 -3.05
CA ALA A 104 -13.57 3.52 -4.19
C ALA A 104 -15.10 3.42 -4.20
N ALA A 105 -15.67 2.27 -3.81
CA ALA A 105 -17.12 2.11 -3.74
C ALA A 105 -17.77 3.09 -2.74
N THR A 106 -17.08 3.37 -1.62
CA THR A 106 -17.55 4.37 -0.64
C THR A 106 -17.38 5.80 -1.16
N MET A 107 -16.41 6.04 -2.04
CA MET A 107 -16.13 7.34 -2.66
C MET A 107 -17.16 7.70 -3.75
N CYS A 108 -17.57 6.74 -4.60
CA CYS A 108 -18.59 6.94 -5.63
C CYS A 108 -19.99 7.25 -5.08
N LEU A 109 -20.36 6.68 -3.93
CA LEU A 109 -21.73 6.79 -3.39
C LEU A 109 -22.03 8.11 -2.68
N ARG A 110 -21.03 9.00 -2.54
CA ARG A 110 -21.13 10.21 -1.71
C ARG A 110 -20.60 11.47 -2.39
N GLY A 111 -20.18 11.34 -3.66
CA GLY A 111 -19.77 12.45 -4.54
C GLY A 111 -20.91 12.89 -5.46
#